data_AF-A0A843L2C4-F1
#
_entry.id   AF-A0A843L2C4-F1
#
_cell.length_a   1.000
_cell.length_b   1.000
_cell.length_c   1.000
_cell.angle_alpha   90.00
_cell.angle_beta   90.00
_cell.angle_gamma   90.00
#
_symmetry.space_group_name_H-M   'P 1'
#
loop_
_entity.id
_entity.type
_entity.pdbx_description
1 polymer ?
#
loop_
_entity_poly.entity_id
_entity_poly.type
_entity_poly.pdbx_seq_one_letter_code
_entity_poly.pdbx_strand_id
1 'polypeptide(L)' 'ASPFADKERPEKGEHFVTPVLVCEVIFTEWTPEGKLRHPRYLGLRDDKPAREVVREKPQS' A
#
# COMPACT_ATOMS: atom_id res chain seq x y z
N ALA A 1 7.08 -9.02 -7.27
CA ALA A 1 7.10 -9.87 -6.05
C ALA A 1 6.21 -9.23 -5.00
N SER A 2 5.55 -10.03 -4.15
CA SER A 2 4.73 -9.49 -3.04
C SER A 2 5.64 -8.81 -2.01
N PRO A 3 5.30 -7.62 -1.48
CA PRO A 3 6.06 -7.00 -0.39
C PRO A 3 6.03 -7.81 0.92
N PHE A 4 5.20 -8.86 0.98
CA PHE A 4 5.08 -9.77 2.12
C PHE A 4 5.69 -11.15 1.84
N ALA A 5 6.43 -11.32 0.75
CA ALA A 5 6.99 -12.62 0.38
C ALA A 5 7.97 -13.18 1.43
N ASP A 6 8.62 -12.29 2.20
CA ASP A 6 9.57 -12.68 3.25
C ASP A 6 8.88 -12.99 4.60
N LYS A 7 7.56 -12.80 4.73
CA LYS A 7 6.83 -13.17 5.95
C LYS A 7 6.46 -14.66 5.92
N GLU A 8 7.11 -15.45 6.78
CA GLU A 8 6.80 -16.89 6.92
C GLU A 8 5.37 -17.17 7.40
N ARG A 9 4.78 -16.29 8.22
CA ARG A 9 3.41 -16.41 8.73
C ARG A 9 2.79 -15.05 9.06
N PRO A 10 1.47 -14.84 8.83
CA PRO A 10 0.76 -13.69 9.37
C PRO A 10 0.87 -13.61 10.90
N GLU A 11 0.96 -12.39 11.42
CA GLU A 11 0.84 -12.11 12.85
C GLU A 11 -0.60 -12.31 13.34
N LYS A 12 -0.80 -12.38 14.66
CA LYS A 12 -2.13 -12.60 15.24
C LYS A 12 -3.07 -11.46 14.84
N GLY A 13 -4.12 -11.80 14.10
CA GLY A 13 -5.13 -10.85 13.60
C GLY A 13 -4.89 -10.37 12.16
N GLU A 14 -3.78 -10.77 11.52
CA GLU A 14 -3.57 -10.52 10.10
C GLU A 14 -4.31 -11.57 9.26
N HIS A 15 -5.01 -11.11 8.24
CA HIS A 15 -5.62 -11.96 7.22
C HIS A 15 -5.04 -11.57 5.85
N PHE A 16 -4.24 -12.46 5.27
CA PHE A 16 -3.65 -12.21 3.97
C PHE A 16 -4.71 -12.42 2.89
N VAL A 17 -4.70 -11.53 1.90
CA VAL A 17 -5.66 -11.52 0.80
C VAL A 17 -4.93 -11.41 -0.53
N THR A 18 -5.57 -11.83 -1.60
CA THR A 18 -5.05 -11.61 -2.96
C THR A 18 -4.98 -10.09 -3.22
N PRO A 19 -3.83 -9.54 -3.68
CA PRO A 19 -3.62 -8.11 -3.80
C PRO A 19 -4.28 -7.54 -5.07
N VAL A 20 -5.62 -7.48 -5.08
CA VAL A 20 -6.43 -6.99 -6.21
C VAL A 20 -7.09 -5.63 -5.94
N LEU A 21 -7.30 -5.28 -4.68
CA LEU A 21 -7.95 -4.03 -4.28
C LEU A 21 -6.94 -2.88 -4.21
N VAL A 22 -7.33 -1.72 -4.72
CA VAL A 22 -6.56 -0.48 -4.63
C VAL A 22 -7.31 0.49 -3.72
N CYS A 23 -6.58 1.19 -2.84
CA CYS A 23 -7.13 2.29 -2.08
C CYS A 23 -6.36 3.57 -2.34
N GLU A 24 -7.04 4.69 -2.15
CA GLU A 24 -6.44 6.01 -2.13
C GLU A 24 -6.20 6.44 -0.68
N VAL A 25 -5.03 7.02 -0.43
CA VAL A 25 -4.62 7.51 0.87
C VAL A 25 -3.96 8.88 0.74
N ILE A 26 -4.18 9.73 1.73
CA ILE A 26 -3.38 10.96 1.91
C ILE A 26 -2.35 10.71 3.01
N PHE A 27 -1.12 11.20 2.82
CA PHE A 27 -0.02 11.02 3.76
C PHE A 27 0.94 12.22 3.66
N THR A 28 1.82 12.40 4.66
CA THR A 28 2.71 13.57 4.70
C THR A 28 4.00 13.35 3.92
N GLU A 29 4.64 12.20 4.10
CA GLU A 29 5.90 11.86 3.42
C GLU A 29 6.13 10.34 3.40
N TRP A 30 7.03 9.91 2.53
CA TRP A 30 7.62 8.59 2.61
C TRP A 30 8.75 8.57 3.64
N THR A 31 8.80 7.58 4.53
CA THR A 31 9.93 7.39 5.44
C THR A 31 11.15 6.82 4.70
N PRO A 32 12.37 6.91 5.27
CA PRO A 32 13.56 6.28 4.69
C PRO A 32 13.40 4.76 4.49
N GLU A 33 12.61 4.11 5.35
CA GLU A 33 12.29 2.67 5.30
C GLU A 33 11.18 2.34 4.28
N GLY A 34 10.69 3.32 3.52
CA GLY A 34 9.69 3.13 2.48
C GLY A 34 8.24 2.99 2.99
N LYS A 35 7.95 3.47 4.20
CA LYS A 35 6.57 3.49 4.75
C LYS A 35 5.91 4.87 4.55
N LEU A 36 4.60 4.93 4.68
CA LEU A 36 3.86 6.20 4.67
C LEU A 36 3.83 6.81 6.08
N ARG A 37 4.13 8.10 6.21
CA ARG A 37 3.99 8.85 7.46
C ARG A 37 2.58 9.45 7.56
N HIS A 38 1.89 9.13 8.66
CA HIS A 38 0.54 9.60 9.00
C HIS A 38 -0.51 9.37 7.88
N PRO A 39 -0.63 8.15 7.34
CA PRO A 39 -1.57 7.87 6.26
C PRO A 39 -3.02 7.96 6.77
N ARG A 40 -3.90 8.51 5.94
CA ARG A 40 -5.35 8.46 6.13
C ARG A 40 -6.00 7.85 4.90
N TYR A 41 -6.89 6.89 5.15
CA TYR A 41 -7.69 6.24 4.12
C TYR A 41 -8.72 7.21 3.55
N LEU A 42 -8.82 7.28 2.22
CA LEU A 42 -9.82 8.07 1.51
C LEU A 42 -10.92 7.20 0.89
N GLY A 43 -10.58 6.01 0.39
CA GLY A 43 -11.54 5.13 -0.28
C GLY A 43 -10.89 4.04 -1.11
N LEU A 44 -11.70 3.11 -1.61
CA LEU A 44 -11.28 2.16 -2.64
C LEU A 44 -11.31 2.84 -4.02
N ARG A 45 -10.46 2.35 -4.92
CA ARG A 45 -10.33 2.80 -6.31
C ARG A 45 -10.64 1.64 -7.24
N ASP A 46 -11.92 1.46 -7.57
CA ASP A 46 -12.36 0.40 -8.49
C ASP A 46 -11.97 0.68 -9.95
N ASP A 47 -11.58 1.92 -10.24
CA ASP A 47 -11.17 2.42 -11.55
C ASP A 47 -9.68 2.20 -11.85
N LYS A 48 -8.86 1.82 -10.85
CA LYS A 48 -7.40 1.64 -10.99
C LYS A 48 -6.99 0.20 -10.73
N PRO A 49 -6.34 -0.50 -11.68
CA PRO A 49 -5.89 -1.86 -11.45
C PRO A 49 -4.65 -1.89 -10.55
N ALA A 50 -4.57 -2.89 -9.65
CA ALA A 50 -3.48 -3.02 -8.67
C ALA A 50 -2.07 -3.01 -9.28
N ARG A 51 -1.91 -3.57 -10.50
CA ARG A 51 -0.62 -3.61 -11.22
C ARG A 51 -0.09 -2.25 -11.64
N GLU A 52 -0.93 -1.22 -11.69
CA GLU A 52 -0.54 0.15 -12.06
C GLU A 52 -0.18 1.02 -10.83
N VAL A 53 -0.35 0.48 -9.62
CA VAL A 53 0.06 1.18 -8.40
C VAL A 53 1.58 1.13 -8.28
N VAL A 54 2.20 2.31 -8.29
CA VAL A 54 3.64 2.50 -8.15
C VAL A 54 3.94 3.54 -7.06
N ARG A 55 5.17 3.58 -6.57
CA ARG A 55 5.61 4.65 -5.68
C ARG A 55 5.74 5.95 -6.48
N GLU A 56 4.81 6.85 -6.25
CA GLU A 56 4.76 8.16 -6.91
C GLU A 56 5.85 9.10 -6.38
N LYS A 57 6.38 9.95 -7.27
CA LYS A 57 7.31 11.02 -6.93
C LYS A 57 6.56 12.35 -6.89
N PRO A 58 6.89 13.27 -5.97
CA PRO A 58 6.31 14.61 -5.98
C PRO A 58 6.51 15.25 -7.37
N GLN A 59 5.42 15.78 -7.93
CA GLN A 59 5.52 16.60 -9.13
C GLN A 59 6.15 17.94 -8.72
N SER A 60 7.26 18.30 -9.38
CA SER A 60 7.99 19.56 -9.16
C SER A 60 7.26 20.74 -9.78
#